data_AF-A0A7L0SA03-F1
#
_entry.id   AF-A0A7L0SA03-F1
#
_cell.length_a   1.000
_cell.length_b   1.000
_cell.length_c   1.000
_cell.angle_alpha   90.00
_cell.angle_beta   90.00
_cell.angle_gamma   90.00
#
_symmetry.space_group_name_H-M   'P 1'
#
loop_
_entity.id
_entity.type
_entity.pdbx_description
1 polymer ?
#
loop_
_entity_poly.entity_id
_entity_poly.type
_entity_poly.pdbx_seq_one_letter_code
_entity_poly.pdbx_strand_id
1 'polypeptide(L)'
;PQGVPCADGHHCCPRGSRCSADSKSCIESPGLGGARPGAVPCPDGKSECPDNATCCVTASGAWGCCPMPQASCCADKVHCCPHATVCDLTRGRCLSPTGDVPLGTTFPAWKRQPPAPVTLHQVLCPDGRSACPDGATCCQLPSAQYGCCPLQNAVCCSDGQHCCPQGTACDLERSTCTSSRGWALPLALLPKARDVKCDNETSCPDGSTCCRLSLGTWGCCPLEEAVCCPDHVHCCPQGYTCDPEGGSCLQEGGGRQPWVQKTPALSQVGDVKCDEETSCPDGNTCCRLSSGAWGCCP
;
A
#
# COMPACT_ATOMS: atom_id res chain seq x y z
N PRO A 1 -22.76 1.03 6.56
CA PRO A 1 -22.35 1.76 5.35
C PRO A 1 -23.40 2.81 4.96
N GLN A 2 -23.17 4.09 5.26
CA GLN A 2 -24.13 5.17 5.01
C GLN A 2 -23.52 6.13 3.98
N GLY A 3 -24.11 6.18 2.78
CA GLY A 3 -23.78 7.15 1.73
C GLY A 3 -24.54 8.46 1.90
N VAL A 4 -24.05 9.54 1.28
CA VAL A 4 -24.74 10.84 1.29
C VAL A 4 -25.65 10.92 0.06
N PRO A 5 -26.97 11.13 0.23
CA PRO A 5 -27.90 11.24 -0.89
C PRO A 5 -27.71 12.57 -1.63
N CYS A 6 -27.70 12.52 -2.96
CA CYS A 6 -27.64 13.69 -3.82
C CYS A 6 -29.00 14.42 -3.86
N ALA A 7 -29.00 15.69 -4.28
CA ALA A 7 -30.19 16.55 -4.28
C ALA A 7 -31.31 16.06 -5.23
N ASP A 8 -30.99 15.15 -6.16
CA ASP A 8 -31.93 14.51 -7.07
C ASP A 8 -32.68 13.31 -6.46
N GLY A 9 -32.26 12.83 -5.28
CA GLY A 9 -32.90 11.72 -4.56
C GLY A 9 -32.68 10.33 -5.17
N HIS A 10 -31.92 10.19 -6.26
CA HIS A 10 -31.73 8.92 -6.97
C HIS A 10 -30.31 8.36 -6.88
N HIS A 11 -29.32 9.19 -6.49
CA HIS A 11 -27.92 8.78 -6.39
C HIS A 11 -27.36 9.00 -4.98
N CYS A 12 -26.41 8.15 -4.58
CA CYS A 12 -25.72 8.22 -3.29
C CYS A 12 -24.21 8.18 -3.52
N CYS A 13 -23.47 9.10 -2.89
CA CYS A 13 -22.01 9.11 -2.94
C CYS A 13 -21.38 8.53 -1.66
N PRO A 14 -20.22 7.86 -1.76
CA PRO A 14 -19.48 7.37 -0.60
C PRO A 14 -19.00 8.51 0.31
N ARG A 15 -18.72 8.22 1.59
CA ARG A 15 -18.27 9.24 2.55
C ARG A 15 -16.93 9.84 2.08
N GLY A 16 -16.90 11.15 1.87
CA GLY A 16 -15.71 11.91 1.41
C GLY A 16 -15.90 12.59 0.06
N SER A 17 -16.91 12.19 -0.71
CA SER A 17 -17.23 12.78 -2.02
C SER A 17 -18.51 13.62 -1.93
N ARG A 18 -18.58 14.71 -2.71
CA ARG A 18 -19.80 15.51 -2.89
C ARG A 18 -20.41 15.23 -4.26
N CYS A 19 -21.71 15.38 -4.41
CA CYS A 19 -22.35 15.20 -5.71
C CYS A 19 -22.00 16.40 -6.62
N SER A 20 -21.73 16.12 -7.90
CA SER A 20 -21.61 17.17 -8.92
C SER A 20 -22.94 17.93 -9.04
N ALA A 21 -22.91 19.20 -9.45
CA ALA A 21 -24.10 20.04 -9.59
C ALA A 21 -25.14 19.42 -10.56
N ASP A 22 -24.68 18.63 -11.53
CA ASP A 22 -25.51 17.94 -12.50
C ASP A 22 -26.03 16.57 -12.01
N SER A 23 -25.73 16.18 -10.76
CA SER A 23 -26.15 14.94 -10.09
C SER A 23 -25.79 13.62 -10.80
N LYS A 24 -24.87 13.65 -11.78
CA LYS A 24 -24.44 12.46 -12.54
C LYS A 24 -23.11 11.86 -12.08
N SER A 25 -22.41 12.49 -11.14
CA SER A 25 -21.04 12.09 -10.76
C SER A 25 -20.73 12.45 -9.32
N CYS A 26 -19.98 11.60 -8.63
CA CYS A 26 -19.40 11.92 -7.33
C CYS A 26 -18.04 12.58 -7.56
N ILE A 27 -17.90 13.84 -7.14
CA ILE A 27 -16.62 14.55 -7.16
C ILE A 27 -15.95 14.39 -5.80
N GLU A 28 -14.70 13.94 -5.81
CA GLU A 28 -13.90 13.88 -4.60
C GLU A 28 -13.69 15.29 -4.04
N SER A 29 -13.88 15.45 -2.74
CA SER A 29 -13.48 16.68 -2.08
C SER A 29 -11.95 16.77 -2.19
N PRO A 30 -11.36 17.91 -2.60
CA PRO A 30 -9.92 18.05 -2.65
C PRO A 30 -9.40 18.04 -1.22
N GLY A 31 -9.03 16.85 -0.77
CA GLY A 31 -8.67 16.59 0.61
C GLY A 31 -8.87 15.13 0.95
N LEU A 32 -8.10 14.25 0.30
CA LEU A 32 -7.73 12.92 0.78
C LEU A 32 -6.71 12.26 -0.17
N GLY A 33 -5.68 13.02 -0.55
CA GLY A 33 -4.46 12.48 -1.15
C GLY A 33 -3.34 12.51 -0.12
N GLY A 34 -3.16 11.42 0.62
CA GLY A 34 -1.89 10.94 1.18
C GLY A 34 -0.99 11.85 2.05
N ALA A 35 -1.34 13.11 2.33
CA ALA A 35 -0.66 13.89 3.35
C ALA A 35 -1.24 13.48 4.71
N ARG A 36 -0.38 13.24 5.71
CA ARG A 36 -0.80 13.22 7.12
C ARG A 36 -1.77 14.38 7.31
N PRO A 37 -2.97 14.17 7.90
CA PRO A 37 -3.93 15.25 8.08
C PRO A 37 -3.24 16.31 8.92
N GLY A 38 -2.76 17.32 8.23
CA GLY A 38 -2.14 18.46 8.82
C GLY A 38 -0.71 18.82 8.50
N ALA A 39 -0.32 18.76 7.23
CA ALA A 39 0.97 19.29 6.79
C ALA A 39 0.81 20.27 5.61
N VAL A 40 1.27 21.52 5.79
CA VAL A 40 1.37 22.58 4.77
C VAL A 40 2.66 22.38 3.96
N PRO A 41 2.59 22.12 2.64
CA PRO A 41 3.77 22.03 1.78
C PRO A 41 4.47 23.38 1.62
N CYS A 42 5.79 23.42 1.74
CA CYS A 42 6.56 24.61 1.41
C CYS A 42 6.85 24.69 -0.11
N PRO A 43 7.13 25.90 -0.64
CA PRO A 43 7.33 26.13 -2.08
C PRO A 43 8.49 25.36 -2.73
N ASP A 44 9.42 24.81 -1.95
CA ASP A 44 10.51 23.96 -2.46
C ASP A 44 10.09 22.53 -2.80
N GLY A 45 8.87 22.12 -2.43
CA GLY A 45 8.36 20.76 -2.61
C GLY A 45 9.09 19.70 -1.79
N LYS A 46 10.07 20.09 -0.96
CA LYS A 46 10.93 19.20 -0.14
C LYS A 46 10.71 19.41 1.36
N SER A 47 10.16 20.55 1.75
CA SER A 47 9.90 20.89 3.14
C SER A 47 8.40 20.94 3.41
N GLU A 48 8.00 20.57 4.63
CA GLU A 48 6.62 20.62 5.08
C GLU A 48 6.53 21.19 6.50
N CYS A 49 5.44 21.91 6.76
CA CYS A 49 5.12 22.50 8.06
C CYS A 49 3.85 21.86 8.63
N PRO A 50 3.65 21.86 9.95
CA PRO A 50 2.41 21.40 10.55
C PRO A 50 1.20 22.25 10.13
N ASP A 51 0.00 21.75 10.42
CA ASP A 51 -1.24 22.49 10.24
C ASP A 51 -1.16 23.88 10.83
N ASN A 52 -1.79 24.83 10.13
CA ASN A 52 -1.92 26.21 10.60
C ASN A 52 -0.58 26.94 10.77
N ALA A 53 0.50 26.44 10.13
CA ALA A 53 1.81 27.08 10.09
C ALA A 53 2.15 27.65 8.71
N THR A 54 3.00 28.68 8.67
CA THR A 54 3.43 29.35 7.43
C THR A 54 4.89 29.08 7.16
N CYS A 55 5.23 28.68 5.92
CA CYS A 55 6.61 28.47 5.50
C CYS A 55 7.35 29.80 5.33
N CYS A 56 8.47 29.96 6.03
CA CYS A 56 9.39 31.10 5.95
C CYS A 56 10.79 30.64 5.57
N VAL A 57 11.48 31.38 4.70
CA VAL A 57 12.89 31.11 4.39
C VAL A 57 13.79 31.60 5.54
N THR A 58 14.72 30.75 5.95
CA THR A 58 15.70 31.03 7.01
C THR A 58 16.98 31.64 6.44
N ALA A 59 17.85 32.17 7.31
CA ALA A 59 19.11 32.81 6.90
C ALA A 59 20.07 31.87 6.15
N SER A 60 19.95 30.56 6.34
CA SER A 60 20.73 29.53 5.64
C SER A 60 20.16 29.16 4.26
N GLY A 61 19.04 29.76 3.84
CA GLY A 61 18.31 29.39 2.63
C GLY A 61 17.43 28.14 2.78
N ALA A 62 17.38 27.52 3.97
CA ALA A 62 16.47 26.44 4.30
C ALA A 62 15.07 26.96 4.67
N TRP A 63 14.05 26.10 4.67
CA TRP A 63 12.71 26.45 5.11
C TRP A 63 12.52 26.23 6.61
N GLY A 64 11.83 27.18 7.23
CA GLY A 64 11.33 27.14 8.59
C GLY A 64 9.81 27.35 8.60
N CYS A 65 9.18 26.96 9.70
CA CYS A 65 7.76 27.08 9.92
C CYS A 65 7.50 28.14 10.98
N CYS A 66 6.60 29.06 10.68
CA CYS A 66 6.03 29.96 11.66
C CYS A 66 4.77 29.31 12.26
N PRO A 67 4.60 29.24 13.60
CA PRO A 67 3.46 28.57 14.26
C PRO A 67 2.14 29.37 14.17
N MET A 68 1.93 30.11 13.08
CA MET A 68 0.77 30.94 12.84
C MET A 68 0.36 30.85 11.36
N PRO A 69 -0.94 30.91 11.06
CA PRO A 69 -1.42 30.95 9.68
C PRO A 69 -1.15 32.32 9.06
N GLN A 70 -0.83 32.31 7.76
CA GLN A 70 -0.63 33.52 6.95
C GLN A 70 0.38 34.51 7.58
N ALA A 71 1.41 33.98 8.24
CA ALA A 71 2.39 34.80 8.94
C ALA A 71 3.26 35.62 7.96
N SER A 72 3.54 36.86 8.32
CA SER A 72 4.51 37.72 7.64
C SER A 72 5.92 37.38 8.12
N CYS A 73 6.74 36.80 7.25
CA CYS A 73 8.13 36.45 7.58
C CYS A 73 8.97 37.72 7.67
N CYS A 74 9.66 37.92 8.79
CA CYS A 74 10.47 39.11 9.02
C CYS A 74 11.78 39.09 8.21
N ALA A 75 12.39 40.26 8.06
CA ALA A 75 13.61 40.43 7.25
C ALA A 75 14.83 39.69 7.83
N ASP A 76 14.84 39.44 9.14
CA ASP A 76 15.91 38.73 9.84
C ASP A 76 15.93 37.22 9.59
N LYS A 77 14.91 36.67 8.91
CA LYS A 77 14.81 35.25 8.54
C LYS A 77 14.78 34.29 9.73
N VAL A 78 14.48 34.79 10.94
CA VAL A 78 14.35 33.98 12.15
C VAL A 78 13.00 34.17 12.80
N HIS A 79 12.42 35.36 12.64
CA HIS A 79 11.14 35.71 13.24
C HIS A 79 10.02 35.87 12.21
N CYS A 80 8.80 35.80 12.72
CA CYS A 80 7.58 35.95 11.95
C CYS A 80 6.51 36.64 12.78
N CYS A 81 5.60 37.31 12.08
CA CYS A 81 4.52 38.08 12.69
C CYS A 81 3.16 37.63 12.13
N PRO A 82 2.04 37.87 12.84
CA PRO A 82 0.70 37.60 12.31
C PRO A 82 0.42 38.34 11.00
N HIS A 83 -0.58 37.89 10.25
CA HIS A 83 -1.02 38.56 9.03
C HIS A 83 -1.33 40.05 9.28
N ALA A 84 -0.95 40.91 8.32
CA ALA A 84 -1.17 42.36 8.36
C ALA A 84 -0.52 43.10 9.56
N THR A 85 0.59 42.58 10.09
CA THR A 85 1.41 43.26 11.10
C THR A 85 2.82 43.54 10.59
N VAL A 86 3.45 44.58 11.12
CA VAL A 86 4.79 45.02 10.69
C VAL A 86 5.83 44.56 11.71
N CYS A 87 6.89 43.89 11.25
CA CYS A 87 7.98 43.47 12.13
C CYS A 87 8.82 44.67 12.57
N ASP A 88 8.86 44.97 13.87
CA ASP A 88 9.86 45.84 14.50
C ASP A 88 10.91 44.98 15.21
N LEU A 89 12.01 44.76 14.49
CA LEU A 89 13.16 43.98 14.96
C LEU A 89 13.95 44.69 16.07
N THR A 90 13.89 46.02 16.14
CA THR A 90 14.62 46.79 17.16
C THR A 90 13.97 46.68 18.53
N ARG A 91 12.64 46.62 18.55
CA ARG A 91 11.84 46.47 19.78
C ARG A 91 11.46 45.02 20.05
N GLY A 92 11.71 44.12 19.12
CA GLY A 92 11.28 42.73 19.22
C GLY A 92 9.76 42.60 19.30
N ARG A 93 9.00 43.44 18.56
CA ARG A 93 7.53 43.34 18.47
C ARG A 93 6.97 43.42 17.05
N CYS A 94 5.81 42.81 16.83
CA CYS A 94 4.97 43.01 15.66
C CYS A 94 4.01 44.16 15.93
N LEU A 95 4.12 45.24 15.16
CA LEU A 95 3.27 46.41 15.28
C LEU A 95 1.95 46.16 14.56
N SER A 96 0.83 46.39 15.25
CA SER A 96 -0.51 46.31 14.68
C SER A 96 -1.39 47.48 15.16
N PRO A 97 -2.47 47.82 14.43
CA PRO A 97 -3.41 48.86 14.83
C PRO A 97 -4.16 48.55 16.13
N THR A 98 -4.25 47.26 16.51
CA THR A 98 -5.00 46.76 17.68
C THR A 98 -4.10 46.49 18.89
N GLY A 99 -2.79 46.65 18.76
CA GLY A 99 -1.80 46.44 19.84
C GLY A 99 -0.54 45.72 19.36
N ASP A 100 0.57 45.93 20.03
CA ASP A 100 1.84 45.29 19.72
C ASP A 100 1.95 43.90 20.37
N VAL A 101 2.32 42.90 19.57
CA VAL A 101 2.51 41.51 20.03
C VAL A 101 3.99 41.12 19.88
N PRO A 102 4.53 40.21 20.72
CA PRO A 102 5.90 39.74 20.55
C PRO A 102 6.08 39.00 19.21
N LEU A 103 7.30 39.00 18.66
CA LEU A 103 7.59 38.24 17.44
C LEU A 103 7.46 36.74 17.72
N GLY A 104 6.90 36.02 16.76
CA GLY A 104 6.99 34.57 16.72
C GLY A 104 8.37 34.15 16.22
N THR A 105 8.90 33.05 16.76
CA THR A 105 10.12 32.43 16.26
C THR A 105 9.80 31.31 15.28
N THR A 106 10.51 31.28 14.16
CA THR A 106 10.43 30.17 13.21
C THR A 106 11.17 28.94 13.76
N PHE A 107 10.62 27.75 13.51
CA PHE A 107 11.29 26.48 13.80
C PHE A 107 11.63 25.75 12.50
N PRO A 108 12.59 24.81 12.48
CA PRO A 108 12.97 24.10 11.26
C PRO A 108 11.77 23.38 10.63
N ALA A 109 11.58 23.53 9.31
CA ALA A 109 10.58 22.76 8.61
C ALA A 109 10.96 21.28 8.59
N TRP A 110 9.94 20.42 8.62
CA TRP A 110 10.17 19.00 8.48
C TRP A 110 10.61 18.72 7.04
N LYS A 111 11.64 17.90 6.88
CA LYS A 111 11.98 17.38 5.56
C LYS A 111 10.90 16.38 5.20
N ARG A 112 10.30 16.51 4.01
CA ARG A 112 9.54 15.41 3.43
C ARG A 112 10.47 14.21 3.37
N GLN A 113 10.21 13.21 4.20
CA GLN A 113 10.80 11.91 3.95
C GLN A 113 10.24 11.46 2.60
N PRO A 114 11.08 10.97 1.67
CA PRO A 114 10.55 10.21 0.56
C PRO A 114 9.62 9.14 1.16
N PRO A 115 8.44 8.88 0.56
CA PRO A 115 7.60 7.80 1.05
C PRO A 115 8.50 6.57 1.19
N ALA A 116 8.55 6.02 2.40
CA ALA A 116 9.21 4.75 2.61
C ALA A 116 8.68 3.78 1.55
N PRO A 117 9.52 2.91 0.96
CA PRO A 117 9.01 1.90 0.04
C PRO A 117 7.85 1.22 0.73
N VAL A 118 6.67 1.31 0.12
CA VAL A 118 5.46 0.64 0.59
C VAL A 118 5.75 -0.84 0.41
N THR A 119 6.35 -1.44 1.41
CA THR A 119 6.40 -2.89 1.57
C THR A 119 4.99 -3.27 1.92
N LEU A 120 4.22 -3.65 0.90
CA LEU A 120 2.99 -4.41 1.09
C LEU A 120 3.42 -5.62 1.92
N HIS A 121 3.06 -5.64 3.20
CA HIS A 121 3.47 -6.62 4.20
C HIS A 121 2.77 -7.96 3.92
N GLN A 122 3.13 -8.58 2.80
CA GLN A 122 2.61 -9.88 2.42
C GLN A 122 3.05 -10.92 3.44
N VAL A 123 2.08 -11.63 4.01
CA VAL A 123 2.32 -12.75 4.91
C VAL A 123 2.71 -13.95 4.05
N LEU A 124 3.98 -14.35 4.11
CA LEU A 124 4.46 -15.58 3.48
C LEU A 124 3.82 -16.77 4.20
N CYS A 125 3.17 -17.65 3.44
CA CYS A 125 2.55 -18.84 3.97
C CYS A 125 3.60 -19.88 4.38
N PRO A 126 3.24 -20.87 5.23
CA PRO A 126 4.18 -21.87 5.73
C PRO A 126 4.86 -22.74 4.66
N ASP A 127 4.35 -22.76 3.43
CA ASP A 127 4.98 -23.44 2.28
C ASP A 127 6.14 -22.65 1.67
N GLY A 128 6.30 -21.37 2.02
CA GLY A 128 7.29 -20.49 1.39
C GLY A 128 7.01 -20.17 -0.08
N ARG A 129 5.86 -20.60 -0.62
CA ARG A 129 5.47 -20.44 -2.04
C ARG A 129 4.26 -19.53 -2.18
N SER A 130 3.30 -19.62 -1.27
CA SER A 130 2.09 -18.81 -1.30
C SER A 130 2.27 -17.57 -0.43
N ALA A 131 1.74 -16.42 -0.87
CA ALA A 131 1.81 -15.18 -0.11
C ALA A 131 0.44 -14.50 -0.09
N CYS A 132 0.01 -14.09 1.09
CA CYS A 132 -1.29 -13.45 1.29
C CYS A 132 -1.13 -11.95 1.61
N PRO A 133 -2.10 -11.11 1.22
CA PRO A 133 -2.07 -9.67 1.50
C PRO A 133 -2.11 -9.39 3.01
N ASP A 134 -1.73 -8.18 3.41
CA ASP A 134 -1.60 -7.74 4.80
C ASP A 134 -2.89 -8.02 5.59
N GLY A 135 -2.77 -8.82 6.65
CA GLY A 135 -3.91 -9.21 7.49
C GLY A 135 -4.73 -10.40 6.97
N ALA A 136 -4.38 -11.00 5.84
CA ALA A 136 -4.97 -12.26 5.42
C ALA A 136 -4.27 -13.46 6.07
N THR A 137 -5.04 -14.50 6.38
CA THR A 137 -4.56 -15.74 7.01
C THR A 137 -4.40 -16.83 5.96
N CYS A 138 -3.23 -17.47 5.90
CA CYS A 138 -2.97 -18.60 5.03
C CYS A 138 -3.71 -19.85 5.53
N CYS A 139 -4.59 -20.43 4.70
CA CYS A 139 -5.28 -21.68 4.99
C CYS A 139 -4.89 -22.76 3.97
N GLN A 140 -4.60 -23.96 4.46
CA GLN A 140 -4.23 -25.09 3.63
C GLN A 140 -5.47 -25.70 2.95
N LEU A 141 -5.45 -25.79 1.63
CA LEU A 141 -6.47 -26.43 0.81
C LEU A 141 -6.30 -27.96 0.80
N PRO A 142 -7.34 -28.72 0.39
CA PRO A 142 -7.24 -30.17 0.20
C PRO A 142 -6.18 -30.60 -0.82
N SER A 143 -5.78 -29.69 -1.72
CA SER A 143 -4.75 -29.89 -2.74
C SER A 143 -3.32 -29.60 -2.26
N ALA A 144 -3.10 -29.45 -0.95
CA ALA A 144 -1.82 -29.05 -0.32
C ALA A 144 -1.28 -27.67 -0.74
N GLN A 145 -2.11 -26.86 -1.42
CA GLN A 145 -1.84 -25.45 -1.74
C GLN A 145 -2.40 -24.56 -0.63
N TYR A 146 -1.98 -23.29 -0.55
CA TYR A 146 -2.54 -22.34 0.41
C TYR A 146 -3.48 -21.34 -0.27
N GLY A 147 -4.53 -20.97 0.46
CA GLY A 147 -5.49 -19.96 0.08
C GLY A 147 -5.49 -18.84 1.10
N CYS A 148 -5.82 -17.64 0.64
CA CYS A 148 -5.79 -16.46 1.49
C CYS A 148 -7.18 -16.18 2.04
N CYS A 149 -7.36 -16.40 3.34
CA CYS A 149 -8.54 -15.94 4.03
C CYS A 149 -8.43 -14.43 4.28
N PRO A 150 -9.38 -13.59 3.84
CA PRO A 150 -9.32 -12.14 4.01
C PRO A 150 -9.51 -11.68 5.47
N LEU A 151 -9.80 -12.61 6.39
CA LEU A 151 -9.95 -12.34 7.81
C LEU A 151 -8.60 -12.43 8.53
N GLN A 152 -8.38 -11.49 9.46
CA GLN A 152 -7.22 -11.49 10.34
C GLN A 152 -7.33 -12.62 11.38
N ASN A 153 -6.27 -13.42 11.54
CA ASN A 153 -6.20 -14.53 12.49
C ASN A 153 -7.36 -15.52 12.34
N ALA A 154 -7.72 -15.84 11.10
CA ALA A 154 -8.83 -16.71 10.79
C ALA A 154 -8.57 -18.15 11.25
N VAL A 155 -9.64 -18.85 11.64
CA VAL A 155 -9.65 -20.29 11.86
C VAL A 155 -9.95 -20.95 10.51
N CYS A 156 -8.99 -21.72 9.99
CA CYS A 156 -9.17 -22.50 8.77
C CYS A 156 -10.03 -23.72 9.06
N CYS A 157 -11.07 -23.93 8.26
CA CYS A 157 -11.97 -25.07 8.43
C CYS A 157 -11.34 -26.36 7.86
N SER A 158 -11.77 -27.52 8.38
CA SER A 158 -11.23 -28.82 7.99
C SER A 158 -11.53 -29.25 6.56
N ASP A 159 -12.43 -28.54 5.87
CA ASP A 159 -12.71 -28.72 4.45
C ASP A 159 -11.68 -28.05 3.52
N GLY A 160 -10.79 -27.22 4.09
CA GLY A 160 -9.77 -26.46 3.36
C GLY A 160 -10.35 -25.50 2.31
N GLN A 161 -11.64 -25.18 2.37
CA GLN A 161 -12.31 -24.26 1.44
C GLN A 161 -12.95 -23.09 2.15
N HIS A 162 -13.17 -23.20 3.46
CA HIS A 162 -13.73 -22.13 4.25
C HIS A 162 -12.82 -21.66 5.37
N CYS A 163 -13.02 -20.41 5.76
CA CYS A 163 -12.38 -19.82 6.91
C CYS A 163 -13.38 -19.03 7.77
N CYS A 164 -13.10 -18.98 9.06
CA CYS A 164 -13.92 -18.35 10.07
C CYS A 164 -13.13 -17.31 10.87
N PRO A 165 -13.76 -16.26 11.42
CA PRO A 165 -13.07 -15.27 12.23
C PRO A 165 -12.50 -15.87 13.52
N GLN A 166 -11.52 -15.22 14.14
CA GLN A 166 -10.92 -15.68 15.39
C GLN A 166 -11.98 -15.91 16.49
N GLY A 167 -11.88 -17.02 17.22
CA GLY A 167 -12.81 -17.35 18.30
C GLY A 167 -14.15 -17.93 17.87
N THR A 168 -14.24 -18.43 16.63
CA THR A 168 -15.39 -19.19 16.12
C THR A 168 -14.97 -20.59 15.66
N ALA A 169 -15.90 -21.54 15.75
CA ALA A 169 -15.75 -22.92 15.31
C ALA A 169 -16.50 -23.13 14.00
N CYS A 170 -15.89 -23.83 13.05
CA CYS A 170 -16.52 -24.16 11.78
C CYS A 170 -17.57 -25.25 11.98
N ASP A 171 -18.83 -24.93 11.73
CA ASP A 171 -19.92 -25.89 11.54
C ASP A 171 -20.12 -26.10 10.03
N LEU A 172 -19.52 -27.17 9.52
CA LEU A 172 -19.54 -27.52 8.10
C LEU A 172 -20.91 -28.04 7.65
N GLU A 173 -21.69 -28.68 8.55
CA GLU A 173 -23.01 -29.21 8.24
C GLU A 173 -24.01 -28.09 7.96
N ARG A 174 -23.90 -26.99 8.72
CA ARG A 174 -24.77 -25.82 8.60
C ARG A 174 -24.14 -24.69 7.80
N SER A 175 -22.91 -24.91 7.34
CA SER A 175 -22.07 -23.94 6.65
C SER A 175 -21.91 -22.61 7.40
N THR A 176 -21.74 -22.67 8.73
CA THR A 176 -21.66 -21.50 9.61
C THR A 176 -20.48 -21.51 10.57
N CYS A 177 -19.94 -20.33 10.88
CA CYS A 177 -19.00 -20.09 11.96
C CYS A 177 -19.79 -19.86 13.25
N THR A 178 -19.71 -20.79 14.19
CA THR A 178 -20.41 -20.70 15.49
C THR A 178 -19.47 -20.15 16.56
N SER A 179 -19.95 -19.20 17.36
CA SER A 179 -19.19 -18.66 18.49
C SER A 179 -19.70 -19.20 19.81
N SER A 180 -18.83 -19.21 20.83
CA SER A 180 -19.19 -19.51 22.22
C SER A 180 -20.31 -18.62 22.79
N ARG A 181 -20.59 -17.46 22.16
CA ARG A 181 -21.69 -16.56 22.51
C ARG A 181 -22.99 -16.80 21.73
N GLY A 182 -23.10 -17.92 20.99
CA GLY A 182 -24.35 -18.35 20.34
C GLY A 182 -24.73 -17.62 19.05
N TRP A 183 -23.83 -16.84 18.46
CA TRP A 183 -24.02 -16.26 17.12
C TRP A 183 -23.41 -17.16 16.04
N ALA A 184 -24.08 -17.21 14.89
CA ALA A 184 -23.68 -17.97 13.72
C ALA A 184 -23.51 -17.01 12.53
N LEU A 185 -22.31 -16.97 11.94
CA LEU A 185 -22.05 -16.28 10.68
C LEU A 185 -21.92 -17.29 9.53
N PRO A 186 -22.27 -16.97 8.29
CA PRO A 186 -21.95 -17.83 7.15
C PRO A 186 -20.43 -17.98 6.97
N LEU A 187 -19.99 -19.16 6.52
CA LEU A 187 -18.59 -19.42 6.17
C LEU A 187 -18.12 -18.49 5.03
N ALA A 188 -16.88 -18.00 5.13
CA ALA A 188 -16.23 -17.28 4.03
C ALA A 188 -15.51 -18.29 3.12
N LEU A 189 -15.84 -18.30 1.83
CA LEU A 189 -15.10 -19.08 0.83
C LEU A 189 -13.70 -18.51 0.64
N LEU A 190 -12.71 -19.40 0.61
CA LEU A 190 -11.34 -19.07 0.21
C LEU A 190 -11.29 -18.84 -1.31
N PRO A 191 -10.89 -17.65 -1.79
CA PRO A 191 -10.49 -17.50 -3.18
C PRO A 191 -9.22 -18.33 -3.39
N LYS A 192 -9.22 -19.15 -4.43
CA LYS A 192 -8.04 -19.88 -4.88
C LYS A 192 -7.00 -18.84 -5.33
N ALA A 193 -5.81 -18.84 -4.74
CA ALA A 193 -4.70 -18.03 -5.26
C ALA A 193 -4.43 -18.52 -6.69
N ARG A 194 -4.67 -17.68 -7.70
CA ARG A 194 -4.35 -17.99 -9.09
C ARG A 194 -2.95 -17.43 -9.37
N ASP A 195 -2.05 -18.29 -9.81
CA ASP A 195 -0.72 -17.85 -10.22
C ASP A 195 -0.77 -17.27 -11.64
N VAL A 196 -0.13 -16.12 -11.84
CA VAL A 196 0.09 -15.52 -13.16
C VAL A 196 1.25 -16.26 -13.82
N LYS A 197 0.94 -17.10 -14.80
CA LYS A 197 1.94 -17.92 -15.50
C LYS A 197 2.80 -17.05 -16.42
N CYS A 198 4.11 -16.97 -16.15
CA CYS A 198 5.04 -16.16 -16.95
C CYS A 198 5.60 -16.94 -18.14
N ASP A 199 5.96 -18.20 -17.91
CA ASP A 199 6.32 -19.16 -18.95
C ASP A 199 5.97 -20.60 -18.51
N ASN A 200 6.50 -21.62 -19.19
CA ASN A 200 6.23 -23.01 -18.83
C ASN A 200 6.82 -23.43 -17.47
N GLU A 201 7.85 -22.73 -16.98
CA GLU A 201 8.65 -23.13 -15.82
C GLU A 201 8.56 -22.13 -14.66
N THR A 202 7.96 -20.96 -14.86
CA THR A 202 7.92 -19.87 -13.89
C THR A 202 6.57 -19.19 -13.82
N SER A 203 6.20 -18.80 -12.61
CA SER A 203 4.92 -18.18 -12.30
C SER A 203 5.06 -17.12 -11.21
N CYS A 204 4.16 -16.15 -11.25
CA CYS A 204 4.06 -15.07 -10.28
C CYS A 204 2.80 -15.19 -9.45
N PRO A 205 2.81 -14.67 -8.21
CA PRO A 205 1.63 -14.69 -7.37
C PRO A 205 0.50 -13.85 -7.97
N ASP A 206 -0.69 -14.13 -7.49
CA ASP A 206 -1.92 -13.48 -7.90
C ASP A 206 -1.83 -11.94 -7.82
N GLY A 207 -2.31 -11.24 -8.85
CA GLY A 207 -2.19 -9.77 -8.94
C GLY A 207 -0.79 -9.24 -9.27
N SER A 208 0.16 -10.10 -9.64
CA SER A 208 1.49 -9.69 -10.10
C SER A 208 1.66 -9.76 -11.62
N THR A 209 2.51 -8.91 -12.17
CA THR A 209 2.85 -8.89 -13.60
C THR A 209 4.23 -9.50 -13.86
N CYS A 210 4.31 -10.42 -14.82
CA CYS A 210 5.56 -11.04 -15.25
C CYS A 210 6.43 -10.04 -16.02
N CYS A 211 7.63 -9.76 -15.50
CA CYS A 211 8.60 -8.87 -16.10
C CYS A 211 9.96 -9.56 -16.24
N ARG A 212 10.63 -9.33 -17.37
CA ARG A 212 11.96 -9.92 -17.62
C ARG A 212 13.08 -9.23 -16.81
N LEU A 213 14.00 -10.02 -16.27
CA LEU A 213 15.21 -9.59 -15.58
C LEU A 213 16.41 -9.51 -16.56
N SER A 214 17.50 -8.89 -16.11
CA SER A 214 18.70 -8.61 -16.92
C SER A 214 19.40 -9.89 -17.39
N LEU A 215 19.24 -10.99 -16.64
CA LEU A 215 19.82 -12.30 -16.95
C LEU A 215 18.92 -13.15 -17.87
N GLY A 216 17.82 -12.58 -18.38
CA GLY A 216 16.88 -13.28 -19.26
C GLY A 216 15.84 -14.14 -18.55
N THR A 217 15.94 -14.28 -17.22
CA THR A 217 14.96 -14.93 -16.33
C THR A 217 13.74 -14.07 -16.05
N TRP A 218 12.68 -14.66 -15.50
CA TRP A 218 11.46 -13.94 -15.11
C TRP A 218 11.54 -13.38 -13.69
N GLY A 219 10.90 -12.23 -13.53
CA GLY A 219 10.63 -11.59 -12.25
C GLY A 219 9.16 -11.19 -12.14
N CYS A 220 8.66 -11.08 -10.93
CA CYS A 220 7.32 -10.64 -10.61
C CYS A 220 7.34 -9.17 -10.19
N CYS A 221 6.51 -8.37 -10.84
CA CYS A 221 6.15 -7.07 -10.34
C CYS A 221 4.87 -7.21 -9.50
N PRO A 222 4.83 -6.78 -8.23
CA PRO A 222 3.66 -6.92 -7.36
C PRO A 222 2.53 -5.91 -7.67
N LEU A 223 2.46 -5.49 -8.93
CA LEU A 223 1.44 -4.57 -9.45
C LEU A 223 0.68 -5.29 -10.57
N GLU A 224 -0.63 -5.11 -10.59
CA GLU A 224 -1.49 -5.58 -11.67
C GLU A 224 -1.26 -4.72 -12.93
N GLU A 225 -1.12 -5.37 -14.08
CA GLU A 225 -0.86 -4.74 -15.38
C GLU A 225 0.33 -3.75 -15.39
N ALA A 226 1.41 -4.12 -14.70
CA ALA A 226 2.58 -3.28 -14.54
C ALA A 226 3.35 -3.05 -15.85
N VAL A 227 3.89 -1.84 -15.99
CA VAL A 227 4.85 -1.49 -17.04
C VAL A 227 6.25 -1.91 -16.59
N CYS A 228 6.86 -2.88 -17.29
CA CYS A 228 8.21 -3.34 -17.00
C CYS A 228 9.25 -2.31 -17.47
N CYS A 229 10.08 -1.81 -16.57
CA CYS A 229 11.10 -0.82 -16.91
C CYS A 229 12.30 -1.44 -17.65
N PRO A 230 12.98 -0.64 -18.51
CA PRO A 230 14.11 -1.10 -19.32
C PRO A 230 15.38 -1.35 -18.51
N ASP A 231 15.42 -0.92 -17.26
CA ASP A 231 16.51 -1.21 -16.33
C ASP A 231 16.53 -2.68 -15.85
N HIS A 232 15.52 -3.45 -16.25
CA HIS A 232 15.30 -4.85 -15.91
C HIS A 232 15.12 -5.15 -14.42
N VAL A 233 15.19 -4.16 -13.54
CA VAL A 233 15.10 -4.32 -12.08
C VAL A 233 13.80 -3.74 -11.54
N HIS A 234 13.25 -2.70 -12.17
CA HIS A 234 12.07 -2.01 -11.66
C HIS A 234 10.86 -2.11 -12.60
N CYS A 235 9.70 -1.76 -12.06
CA CYS A 235 8.43 -1.72 -12.75
C CYS A 235 7.57 -0.56 -12.24
N CYS A 236 6.66 -0.10 -13.09
CA CYS A 236 5.75 1.00 -12.84
C CYS A 236 4.29 0.51 -12.92
N PRO A 237 3.36 1.18 -12.23
CA PRO A 237 1.93 0.89 -12.38
C PRO A 237 1.43 1.22 -13.79
N GLN A 238 0.27 0.65 -14.15
CA GLN A 238 -0.37 0.90 -15.43
C GLN A 238 -0.55 2.41 -15.68
N GLY A 239 -0.23 2.86 -16.89
CA GLY A 239 -0.34 4.26 -17.30
C GLY A 239 0.81 5.17 -16.84
N TYR A 240 1.83 4.62 -16.19
CA TYR A 240 3.07 5.33 -15.86
C TYR A 240 4.23 4.93 -16.78
N THR A 241 5.10 5.89 -17.08
CA THR A 241 6.33 5.72 -17.86
C THR A 241 7.53 5.69 -16.91
N CYS A 242 8.45 4.76 -17.15
CA CYS A 242 9.67 4.66 -16.35
C CYS A 242 10.64 5.82 -16.68
N ASP A 243 11.08 6.52 -15.64
CA ASP A 243 12.16 7.51 -15.68
C ASP A 243 13.37 6.97 -14.92
N PRO A 244 14.33 6.34 -15.63
CA PRO A 244 15.52 5.77 -15.02
C PRO A 244 16.54 6.80 -14.53
N GLU A 245 16.51 8.04 -15.03
CA GLU A 245 17.40 9.11 -14.56
C GLU A 245 16.91 9.69 -13.23
N GLY A 246 15.59 9.84 -13.08
CA GLY A 246 14.98 10.24 -11.82
C GLY A 246 14.80 9.10 -10.81
N GLY A 247 14.80 7.85 -11.25
CA GLY A 247 14.47 6.70 -10.42
C GLY A 247 13.01 6.68 -10.00
N SER A 248 12.11 6.96 -10.94
CA SER A 248 10.67 7.15 -10.68
C SER A 248 9.80 6.75 -11.85
N CYS A 249 8.52 6.57 -11.57
CA CYS A 249 7.45 6.43 -12.54
C CYS A 249 6.79 7.81 -12.77
N LEU A 250 6.69 8.22 -14.03
CA LEU A 250 6.06 9.48 -14.46
C LEU A 250 4.69 9.19 -15.08
N GLN A 251 3.67 9.97 -14.72
CA GLN A 251 2.37 9.95 -15.39
C GLN A 251 2.25 11.15 -16.34
N GLU A 252 1.52 11.01 -17.45
CA GLU A 252 1.28 12.08 -18.44
C GLU A 252 0.60 13.35 -17.85
N GLY A 253 0.16 13.33 -16.59
CA GLY A 253 -0.33 14.48 -15.83
C GLY A 253 0.67 15.14 -14.87
N GLY A 254 1.96 14.77 -14.92
CA GLY A 254 3.01 15.32 -14.04
C GLY A 254 3.11 14.64 -12.67
N GLY A 255 2.37 13.54 -12.45
CA GLY A 255 2.49 12.71 -11.26
C GLY A 255 3.82 11.94 -11.25
N ARG A 256 4.55 12.02 -10.15
CA ARG A 256 5.82 11.30 -9.95
C ARG A 256 5.69 10.36 -8.77
N GLN A 257 5.85 9.06 -9.01
CA GLN A 257 5.84 8.02 -7.98
C GLN A 257 7.17 7.26 -7.97
N PRO A 258 7.60 6.72 -6.82
CA PRO A 258 8.73 5.81 -6.80
C PRO A 258 8.37 4.54 -7.59
N TRP A 259 9.34 4.04 -8.36
CA TRP A 259 9.22 2.76 -9.03
C TRP A 259 9.28 1.59 -8.05
N VAL A 260 8.73 0.46 -8.44
CA VAL A 260 8.69 -0.76 -7.61
C VAL A 260 9.75 -1.72 -8.10
N GLN A 261 10.42 -2.43 -7.19
CA GLN A 261 11.43 -3.42 -7.56
C GLN A 261 10.76 -4.77 -7.86
N LYS A 262 11.24 -5.45 -8.91
CA LYS A 262 10.81 -6.81 -9.25
C LYS A 262 11.38 -7.80 -8.23
N THR A 263 10.59 -8.81 -7.89
CA THR A 263 11.07 -10.02 -7.21
C THR A 263 11.37 -11.11 -8.24
N PRO A 264 12.25 -12.09 -7.96
CA PRO A 264 12.42 -13.24 -8.86
C PRO A 264 11.11 -14.01 -9.01
N ALA A 265 10.81 -14.50 -10.21
CA ALA A 265 9.65 -15.36 -10.42
C ALA A 265 9.85 -16.71 -9.75
N LEU A 266 8.76 -17.28 -9.23
CA LEU A 266 8.80 -18.58 -8.59
C LEU A 266 9.01 -19.63 -9.70
N SER A 267 10.11 -20.38 -9.62
CA SER A 267 10.34 -21.52 -10.49
C SER A 267 9.47 -22.69 -10.05
N GLN A 268 8.68 -23.25 -10.97
CA GLN A 268 8.05 -24.56 -10.84
C GLN A 268 9.08 -25.71 -10.80
N VAL A 269 10.37 -25.42 -10.96
CA VAL A 269 11.47 -26.33 -10.63
C VAL A 269 11.65 -26.34 -9.11
N GLY A 270 10.57 -26.74 -8.45
CA GLY A 270 10.47 -26.81 -7.01
C GLY A 270 10.17 -28.22 -6.49
N ASP A 271 9.75 -29.12 -7.38
CA ASP A 271 9.38 -30.47 -6.99
C ASP A 271 10.05 -31.48 -7.93
N VAL A 272 10.83 -32.41 -7.36
CA VAL A 272 11.44 -33.52 -8.08
C VAL A 272 10.32 -34.45 -8.55
N LYS A 273 10.03 -34.42 -9.85
CA LYS A 273 8.96 -35.21 -10.45
C LYS A 273 9.31 -36.70 -10.43
N CYS A 274 8.51 -37.50 -9.73
CA CYS A 274 8.70 -38.94 -9.62
C CYS A 274 7.91 -39.71 -10.69
N ASP A 275 6.70 -39.25 -11.01
CA ASP A 275 5.89 -39.71 -12.15
C ASP A 275 4.88 -38.62 -12.61
N GLU A 276 3.85 -39.01 -13.38
CA GLU A 276 2.83 -38.07 -13.88
C GLU A 276 1.97 -37.47 -12.76
N GLU A 277 1.78 -38.17 -11.64
CA GLU A 277 0.86 -37.80 -10.55
C GLU A 277 1.58 -37.45 -9.22
N THR A 278 2.86 -37.81 -9.09
CA THR A 278 3.65 -37.72 -7.85
C THR A 278 4.91 -36.89 -8.05
N SER A 279 5.09 -35.87 -7.20
CA SER A 279 6.28 -35.01 -7.18
C SER A 279 6.70 -34.77 -5.73
N CYS A 280 8.01 -34.66 -5.48
CA CYS A 280 8.59 -34.49 -4.15
C CYS A 280 9.14 -33.08 -3.94
N PRO A 281 9.01 -32.47 -2.76
CA PRO A 281 9.51 -31.12 -2.49
C PRO A 281 11.00 -30.94 -2.76
N ASP A 282 11.42 -29.71 -3.08
CA ASP A 282 12.81 -29.31 -3.26
C ASP A 282 13.74 -29.88 -2.19
N GLY A 283 14.82 -30.51 -2.64
CA GLY A 283 15.81 -31.14 -1.76
C GLY A 283 15.54 -32.62 -1.46
N ASN A 284 14.37 -33.15 -1.81
CA ASN A 284 14.05 -34.58 -1.65
C ASN A 284 14.21 -35.35 -2.97
N THR A 285 14.61 -36.61 -2.89
CA THR A 285 14.71 -37.57 -4.00
C THR A 285 13.54 -38.55 -4.02
N CYS A 286 13.17 -39.00 -5.23
CA CYS A 286 12.11 -39.99 -5.42
C CYS A 286 12.59 -41.40 -5.09
N CYS A 287 11.86 -42.12 -4.23
CA CYS A 287 12.16 -43.48 -3.86
C CYS A 287 10.92 -44.37 -4.04
N ARG A 288 11.10 -45.63 -4.50
CA ARG A 288 9.98 -46.54 -4.81
C ARG A 288 9.73 -47.50 -3.64
N LEU A 289 8.51 -47.47 -3.10
CA LEU A 289 8.12 -48.28 -1.95
C LEU A 289 7.79 -49.72 -2.35
N SER A 290 7.82 -50.63 -1.38
CA SER A 290 7.46 -52.05 -1.55
C SER A 290 6.00 -52.25 -1.98
N SER A 291 5.15 -51.24 -1.79
CA SER A 291 3.77 -51.18 -2.25
C SER A 291 3.62 -50.78 -3.73
N GLY A 292 4.71 -50.38 -4.40
CA GLY A 292 4.70 -49.89 -5.77
C GLY A 292 4.47 -48.38 -5.91
N ALA A 293 4.10 -47.69 -4.82
CA ALA A 293 3.92 -46.24 -4.78
C ALA A 293 5.26 -45.48 -4.67
N TRP A 294 5.25 -44.21 -5.05
CA TRP A 294 6.38 -43.29 -4.88
C TRP A 294 6.36 -42.65 -3.50
N GLY A 295 7.55 -42.52 -2.90
CA GLY A 295 7.80 -41.77 -1.67
C GLY A 295 8.91 -40.73 -1.88
N CYS A 296 8.94 -39.76 -0.98
CA CYS A 296 9.95 -38.70 -0.96
C CYS A 296 10.98 -38.98 0.13
N CYS A 297 12.25 -38.99 -0.25
CA CYS A 297 13.38 -39.26 0.61
C CYS A 297 14.25 -37.99 0.72
N PRO A 298 14.50 -37.43 1.91
CA PRO A 298 15.41 -36.29 2.08
C PRO A 298 16.87 -36.62 1.80
#